data_AF-A0A1S8XQK5-F1
#
_entry.id   AF-A0A1S8XQK5-F1
#
_cell.length_a   1.000
_cell.length_b   1.000
_cell.length_c   1.000
_cell.angle_alpha   90.00
_cell.angle_beta   90.00
_cell.angle_gamma   90.00
#
_symmetry.space_group_name_H-M   'P 1'
#
loop_
_entity.id
_entity.type
_entity.pdbx_description
1 polymer ?
#
loop_
_entity_poly.entity_id
_entity_poly.type
_entity_poly.pdbx_seq_one_letter_code
_entity_poly.pdbx_strand_id
1 'polypeptide(L)'
;MARTDIFDPLATVQARTMRFPLFHAKDGKRNPNVTNGYEFAPLGQGDIDYGGFFANMGAKGYHNPMWEQDNAPGGTADPGRSLQYAQISYKHMSGLRG
;
A
#
# COMPACT_ATOMS: atom_id res chain seq x y z
N MET A 1 10.33 -21.54 -17.15
CA MET A 1 11.01 -20.30 -17.57
C MET A 1 10.74 -19.24 -16.52
N ALA A 2 11.78 -18.56 -16.01
CA ALA A 2 11.56 -17.44 -15.08
C ALA A 2 10.85 -16.31 -15.84
N ARG A 3 9.81 -15.71 -15.26
CA ARG A 3 9.16 -14.50 -15.79
C ARG A 3 10.20 -13.37 -15.72
N THR A 4 10.66 -12.88 -16.86
CA THR A 4 11.69 -11.82 -16.95
C THR A 4 11.10 -10.42 -17.05
N ASP A 5 9.82 -10.29 -17.36
CA ASP A 5 9.09 -9.02 -17.40
C ASP A 5 8.19 -8.95 -16.16
N ILE A 6 8.79 -8.51 -15.05
CA ILE A 6 8.09 -8.26 -13.80
C ILE A 6 7.78 -6.77 -13.76
N PHE A 7 6.48 -6.45 -13.64
CA PHE A 7 6.02 -5.08 -13.50
C PHE A 7 6.71 -4.38 -12.32
N ASP A 8 7.35 -3.24 -12.58
CA ASP A 8 7.94 -2.37 -11.58
C ASP A 8 7.05 -1.12 -11.38
N PRO A 9 6.32 -1.03 -10.26
CA PRO A 9 5.48 0.12 -9.98
C PRO A 9 6.28 1.40 -9.76
N LEU A 10 7.48 1.32 -9.17
CA LEU A 10 8.32 2.48 -8.88
C LEU A 10 8.85 3.08 -10.18
N ALA A 11 9.41 2.25 -11.08
CA ALA A 11 9.88 2.70 -12.39
C ALA A 11 8.74 3.32 -13.22
N THR A 12 7.53 2.77 -13.13
CA THR A 12 6.34 3.29 -13.82
C THR A 12 6.00 4.72 -13.37
N VAL A 13 6.06 5.00 -12.07
CA VAL A 13 5.81 6.34 -11.53
C VAL A 13 6.97 7.30 -11.82
N GLN A 14 8.22 6.84 -11.66
CA GLN A 14 9.42 7.64 -11.93
C GLN A 14 9.48 8.16 -13.37
N ALA A 15 9.02 7.38 -14.33
CA ALA A 15 8.96 7.80 -15.73
C ALA A 15 8.04 9.02 -15.96
N ARG A 16 7.06 9.27 -15.08
CA ARG A 16 6.04 10.33 -15.19
C ARG A 16 5.59 10.81 -13.81
N THR A 17 6.52 11.34 -13.04
CA THR A 17 6.32 11.65 -11.61
C THR A 17 5.05 12.44 -11.31
N MET A 18 4.68 13.44 -12.12
CA MET A 18 3.47 14.23 -11.87
C MET A 18 2.16 13.64 -12.43
N ARG A 19 2.21 12.51 -13.16
CA ARG A 19 1.02 11.87 -13.75
C ARG A 19 0.12 11.22 -12.71
N PHE A 20 0.64 10.93 -11.52
CA PHE A 20 -0.02 10.14 -10.48
C PHE A 20 -0.18 10.95 -9.18
N PRO A 21 -1.13 11.89 -9.09
CA PRO A 21 -1.29 12.74 -7.89
C PRO A 21 -1.86 12.00 -6.67
N LEU A 22 -2.53 10.85 -6.87
CA LEU A 22 -3.22 10.09 -5.83
C LEU A 22 -2.76 8.63 -5.86
N PHE A 23 -2.58 8.04 -4.69
CA PHE A 23 -2.27 6.62 -4.54
C PHE A 23 -3.21 5.95 -3.56
N HIS A 24 -3.72 4.78 -3.94
CA HIS A 24 -4.37 3.87 -3.03
C HIS A 24 -3.30 2.97 -2.42
N ALA A 25 -2.92 3.25 -1.17
CA ALA A 25 -1.92 2.50 -0.42
C ALA A 25 -2.59 1.28 0.23
N LYS A 26 -2.56 0.16 -0.49
CA LYS A 26 -3.01 -1.17 -0.04
C LYS A 26 -1.80 -2.01 0.36
N ASP A 27 -1.83 -2.60 1.55
CA ASP A 27 -0.75 -3.49 1.98
C ASP A 27 -1.22 -4.94 2.00
N GLY A 28 -0.25 -5.85 1.89
CA GLY A 28 -0.53 -7.27 1.91
C GLY A 28 0.65 -8.07 2.41
N LYS A 29 0.35 -9.14 3.15
CA LYS A 29 1.34 -10.16 3.51
C LYS A 29 1.42 -11.19 2.40
N ARG A 30 2.64 -11.54 2.01
CA ARG A 30 2.90 -12.62 1.06
C ARG A 30 2.32 -13.90 1.63
N ASN A 31 1.45 -14.54 0.85
CA ASN A 31 0.95 -15.85 1.17
C ASN A 31 1.01 -16.72 -0.11
N PRO A 32 1.92 -17.69 -0.19
CA PRO A 32 2.04 -18.56 -1.37
C PRO A 32 0.85 -19.51 -1.55
N ASN A 33 -0.03 -19.62 -0.55
CA ASN A 33 -1.20 -20.50 -0.58
C ASN A 33 -2.45 -19.83 -1.21
N VAL A 34 -2.40 -18.54 -1.53
CA VAL A 34 -3.51 -17.83 -2.20
C VAL A 34 -3.13 -17.47 -3.64
N THR A 35 -4.11 -17.50 -4.56
CA THR A 35 -3.88 -17.35 -6.00
C THR A 35 -3.20 -16.04 -6.40
N ASN A 36 -3.52 -14.95 -5.69
CA ASN A 36 -2.93 -13.62 -5.91
C ASN A 36 -1.59 -13.43 -5.17
N GLY A 37 -1.12 -14.42 -4.40
CA GLY A 37 0.15 -14.38 -3.67
C GLY A 37 0.18 -13.47 -2.44
N TYR A 38 -0.92 -12.78 -2.12
CA TYR A 38 -1.00 -11.83 -1.01
C TYR A 38 -2.37 -11.86 -0.32
N GLU A 39 -2.35 -11.76 1.01
CA GLU A 39 -3.54 -11.48 1.82
C GLU A 39 -3.49 -10.05 2.32
N PHE A 40 -4.65 -9.38 2.38
CA PHE A 40 -4.74 -8.01 2.87
C PHE A 40 -4.23 -7.86 4.30
N ALA A 41 -3.49 -6.78 4.54
CA ALA A 41 -3.04 -6.37 5.85
C ALA A 41 -3.23 -4.85 6.04
N PRO A 42 -3.37 -4.37 7.28
CA PRO A 42 -3.20 -2.95 7.56
C PRO A 42 -1.86 -2.45 7.03
N LEU A 43 -1.82 -1.20 6.57
CA LEU A 43 -0.58 -0.60 6.05
C LEU A 43 0.50 -0.60 7.13
N GLY A 44 1.70 -1.07 6.77
CA GLY A 44 2.84 -1.20 7.68
C GLY A 44 2.84 -2.50 8.48
N GLN A 45 1.86 -3.37 8.25
CA GLN A 45 1.84 -4.74 8.78
C GLN A 45 1.95 -5.79 7.66
N GLY A 46 2.00 -5.40 6.39
CA GLY A 46 2.27 -6.28 5.26
C GLY A 46 3.74 -6.27 4.84
N ASP A 47 4.00 -6.75 3.62
CA ASP A 47 5.34 -6.98 3.07
C ASP A 47 5.67 -6.03 1.90
N ILE A 48 4.81 -5.07 1.56
CA ILE A 48 5.06 -4.13 0.47
C ILE A 48 5.96 -2.99 0.99
N ASP A 49 7.06 -2.72 0.28
CA ASP A 49 8.02 -1.67 0.63
C ASP A 49 7.53 -0.26 0.24
N TYR A 50 6.54 0.24 0.97
CA TYR A 50 6.05 1.61 0.81
C TYR A 50 7.07 2.68 1.21
N GLY A 51 7.99 2.36 2.12
CA GLY A 51 9.06 3.27 2.51
C GLY A 51 10.00 3.54 1.35
N GLY A 52 10.51 2.49 0.71
CA GLY A 52 11.31 2.57 -0.50
C GLY A 52 10.54 3.21 -1.65
N PHE A 53 9.27 2.87 -1.86
CA PHE A 53 8.46 3.46 -2.92
C PHE A 53 8.28 4.98 -2.75
N PHE A 54 7.77 5.45 -1.60
CA PHE A 54 7.53 6.89 -1.37
C PHE A 54 8.84 7.69 -1.31
N ALA A 55 9.93 7.13 -0.79
CA ALA A 55 11.21 7.83 -0.75
C ALA A 55 11.78 8.15 -2.15
N ASN A 56 11.41 7.36 -3.17
CA ASN A 56 12.06 7.33 -4.48
C ASN A 56 11.14 7.65 -5.67
N MET A 57 9.81 7.77 -5.49
CA MET A 57 8.86 7.99 -6.60
C MET A 57 9.01 9.32 -7.35
N GLY A 58 9.77 10.27 -6.78
CA GLY A 58 9.95 11.62 -7.34
C GLY A 58 8.84 12.58 -6.93
N ALA A 59 8.88 13.83 -7.43
CA ALA A 59 7.90 14.89 -7.14
C ALA A 59 7.47 14.96 -5.66
N LYS A 60 8.46 15.01 -4.76
CA LYS A 60 8.25 14.99 -3.31
C LYS A 60 7.27 16.09 -2.87
N GLY A 61 6.30 15.73 -2.02
CA GLY A 61 5.23 16.62 -1.56
C GLY A 61 4.08 16.87 -2.55
N TYR A 62 4.12 16.33 -3.78
CA TYR A 62 3.00 16.42 -4.73
C TYR A 62 1.96 15.30 -4.55
N HIS A 63 2.42 14.12 -4.14
CA HIS A 63 1.62 12.91 -4.10
C HIS A 63 0.77 12.82 -2.83
N ASN A 64 -0.45 12.30 -2.97
CA ASN A 64 -1.43 12.20 -1.88
C ASN A 64 -1.84 10.72 -1.70
N PRO A 65 -1.12 9.94 -0.87
CA PRO A 65 -1.50 8.57 -0.59
C PRO A 65 -2.66 8.49 0.41
N MET A 66 -3.60 7.59 0.14
CA MET A 66 -4.69 7.22 1.04
C MET A 66 -4.63 5.72 1.32
N TRP A 67 -4.83 5.33 2.58
CA TRP A 67 -4.98 3.92 2.90
C TRP A 67 -6.27 3.37 2.33
N GLU A 68 -6.21 2.19 1.73
CA GLU A 68 -7.38 1.43 1.30
C GLU A 68 -7.22 -0.04 1.68
N GLN A 69 -8.32 -0.67 2.10
CA GLN A 69 -8.40 -2.11 2.26
C GLN A 69 -9.82 -2.57 1.92
N ASP A 70 -9.97 -3.30 0.81
CA ASP A 70 -11.28 -3.70 0.26
C ASP A 70 -12.09 -4.55 1.24
N ASN A 71 -11.40 -5.34 2.05
CA ASN A 71 -11.98 -6.24 3.03
C ASN A 71 -11.76 -5.75 4.48
N ALA A 72 -11.66 -4.43 4.70
CA ALA A 72 -11.49 -3.88 6.04
C ALA A 72 -12.50 -4.52 7.00
N PRO A 73 -12.05 -5.16 8.08
CA PRO A 73 -12.91 -6.01 8.90
C PRO A 73 -13.89 -5.19 9.73
N GLY A 74 -14.92 -5.85 10.23
CA GLY A 74 -15.93 -5.26 11.09
C GLY A 74 -17.18 -6.14 11.16
N GLY A 75 -18.30 -5.53 11.51
CA GLY A 75 -19.60 -6.19 11.61
C GLY A 75 -20.22 -6.02 12.99
N THR A 76 -21.36 -6.67 13.24
CA THR A 76 -22.14 -6.48 14.48
C THR A 76 -21.35 -6.80 15.75
N ALA A 77 -20.47 -7.81 15.71
CA ALA A 77 -19.68 -8.23 16.86
C ALA A 77 -18.47 -7.32 17.16
N ASP A 78 -17.95 -6.62 16.15
CA ASP A 78 -16.82 -5.69 16.29
C ASP A 78 -16.96 -4.52 15.29
N PRO A 79 -17.90 -3.61 15.52
CA PRO A 79 -18.23 -2.55 14.55
C PRO A 79 -17.12 -1.52 14.37
N GLY A 80 -16.18 -1.42 15.32
CA GLY A 80 -15.09 -0.46 15.31
C GLY A 80 -13.81 -0.95 14.62
N ARG A 81 -13.76 -2.22 14.22
CA ARG A 81 -12.53 -2.85 13.70
C ARG A 81 -11.92 -2.13 12.49
N SER A 82 -12.75 -1.67 11.56
CA SER A 82 -12.29 -0.95 10.36
C SER A 82 -11.64 0.39 10.73
N LEU A 83 -12.17 1.10 11.72
CA LEU A 83 -11.59 2.34 12.24
C LEU A 83 -10.26 2.10 12.96
N GLN A 84 -10.15 0.99 13.69
CA GLN A 84 -8.87 0.58 14.30
C GLN A 84 -7.81 0.30 13.23
N TYR A 85 -8.19 -0.37 12.13
CA TYR A 85 -7.30 -0.63 11.01
C TYR A 85 -6.90 0.66 10.29
N ALA A 86 -7.83 1.61 10.12
CA ALA A 86 -7.54 2.94 9.62
C ALA A 86 -6.54 3.68 10.52
N GLN A 87 -6.70 3.61 11.85
CA GLN A 87 -5.78 4.24 12.80
C GLN A 87 -4.38 3.64 12.72
N ILE A 88 -4.25 2.31 12.70
CA ILE A 88 -2.97 1.61 12.55
C ILE A 88 -2.30 2.05 11.24
N SER A 89 -3.04 1.97 10.15
CA SER A 89 -2.54 2.29 8.81
C SER A 89 -2.13 3.76 8.69
N TYR A 90 -2.90 4.68 9.25
CA TYR A 90 -2.53 6.10 9.32
C TYR A 90 -1.24 6.33 10.11
N LYS A 91 -1.08 5.69 11.28
CA LYS A 91 0.16 5.83 12.07
C LYS A 91 1.39 5.41 11.26
N HIS A 92 1.31 4.29 10.55
CA HIS A 92 2.38 3.85 9.66
C HIS A 92 2.58 4.82 8.49
N MET A 93 1.52 5.19 7.77
CA MET A 93 1.59 6.06 6.60
C MET A 93 2.12 7.45 6.91
N SER A 94 1.71 8.03 8.04
CA SER A 94 2.11 9.37 8.47
C SER A 94 3.61 9.49 8.76
N GLY A 95 4.28 8.37 9.04
CA GLY A 95 5.74 8.30 9.20
C GLY A 95 6.50 8.15 7.88
N LEU A 96 5.80 7.81 6.79
CA LEU A 96 6.42 7.67 5.48
C LEU A 96 6.58 9.07 4.85
N ARG A 97 7.74 9.29 4.23
CA ARG A 97 8.06 10.55 3.56
C ARG A 97 8.06 10.32 2.06
N GLY A 98 7.27 11.14 1.35
CA GLY A 98 7.14 11.17 -0.10
C GLY A 98 7.31 12.57 -0.62
#